data_AF-A0A257RXH4-F1
#
_entry.id   AF-A0A257RXH4-F1
#
_cell.length_a   1.000
_cell.length_b   1.000
_cell.length_c   1.000
_cell.angle_alpha   90.00
_cell.angle_beta   90.00
_cell.angle_gamma   90.00
#
_symmetry.space_group_name_H-M   'P 1'
#
loop_
_entity.id
_entity.type
_entity.pdbx_description
1 polymer ?
#
loop_
_entity_poly.entity_id
_entity_poly.type
_entity_poly.pdbx_seq_one_letter_code
_entity_poly.pdbx_strand_id
1 'polypeptide(L)'
;MQTPHVTDLLARASGLDQPGGDARLKRIVGRIVADICRTVEEFDVTPSEFWTAVGYLTRLGQANEGGLLVAGLGIEHFLRGFLRRF
;
A
#
# COMPACT_ATOMS: atom_id res chain seq x y z
N MET A 1 -13.99 6.30 7.97
CA MET A 1 -12.61 6.29 8.54
C MET A 1 -12.33 6.86 9.94
N GLN A 2 -13.05 7.83 10.55
CA GLN A 2 -12.68 8.36 11.90
C GLN A 2 -13.23 7.51 13.07
N THR A 3 -13.08 6.20 13.01
CA THR A 3 -13.41 5.31 14.14
C THR A 3 -12.10 4.83 14.78
N PRO A 4 -11.92 4.98 16.11
CA PRO A 4 -10.69 4.60 16.82
C PRO A 4 -10.23 3.15 16.54
N HIS A 5 -11.18 2.25 16.30
CA HIS A 5 -10.92 0.85 15.99
C HIS A 5 -10.14 0.64 14.67
N VAL A 6 -10.41 1.42 13.63
CA VAL A 6 -9.71 1.30 12.33
C VAL A 6 -8.27 1.80 12.49
N THR A 7 -8.07 2.89 13.23
CA THR A 7 -6.74 3.44 13.51
C THR A 7 -5.88 2.47 14.33
N ASP A 8 -6.46 1.82 15.34
CA ASP A 8 -5.75 0.85 16.18
C ASP A 8 -5.37 -0.42 15.40
N LEU A 9 -6.27 -0.90 14.52
CA LEU A 9 -5.98 -2.00 13.61
C LEU A 9 -4.82 -1.66 12.65
N LEU A 10 -4.82 -0.45 12.08
CA LEU A 10 -3.76 0.02 11.19
C LEU A 10 -2.41 0.17 11.90
N ALA A 11 -2.41 0.61 13.16
CA ALA A 11 -1.21 0.71 13.98
C ALA A 11 -0.56 -0.66 14.22
N ARG A 12 -1.39 -1.67 14.55
CA ARG A 12 -0.93 -3.07 14.70
C ARG A 12 -0.46 -3.67 13.38
N ALA A 13 -1.23 -3.48 12.31
CA ALA A 13 -0.90 -4.02 10.98
C ALA A 13 0.42 -3.47 10.41
N SER A 14 0.78 -2.23 10.77
CA SER A 14 2.03 -1.60 10.36
C SER A 14 3.18 -1.76 11.36
N GLY A 15 2.94 -2.48 12.46
CA GLY A 15 3.93 -2.72 13.52
C GLY A 15 4.38 -1.47 14.26
N LEU A 16 3.57 -0.40 14.24
CA LEU A 16 3.86 0.85 14.97
C LEU A 16 3.85 0.64 16.49
N ASP A 17 3.15 -0.40 16.97
CA ASP A 17 3.11 -0.84 18.36
C ASP A 17 4.28 -1.75 18.76
N GLN A 18 5.10 -2.19 17.79
CA GLN A 18 6.22 -3.09 18.04
C GLN A 18 7.53 -2.33 18.30
N PRO A 19 8.38 -2.77 19.24
CA PRO A 19 9.62 -2.06 19.59
C PRO A 19 10.73 -2.19 18.53
N GLY A 20 10.74 -3.25 17.71
CA GLY A 20 11.79 -3.51 16.70
C GLY A 20 11.39 -3.11 15.28
N GLY A 21 12.37 -2.96 14.37
CA GLY A 21 12.16 -2.63 12.96
C GLY A 21 12.34 -1.15 12.62
N ASP A 22 12.32 -0.81 11.33
CA ASP A 22 12.59 0.56 10.88
C ASP A 22 11.37 1.47 11.04
N ALA A 23 11.52 2.53 11.84
CA ALA A 23 10.45 3.46 12.16
C ALA A 23 9.92 4.25 10.95
N ARG A 24 10.73 4.46 9.90
CA ARG A 24 10.29 5.13 8.68
C ARG A 24 9.46 4.17 7.83
N LEU A 25 9.92 2.93 7.64
CA LEU A 25 9.19 1.91 6.88
C LEU A 25 7.83 1.61 7.51
N LYS A 26 7.75 1.48 8.83
CA LYS A 26 6.47 1.30 9.54
C LYS A 26 5.47 2.41 9.23
N ARG A 27 5.91 3.68 9.25
CA ARG A 27 5.05 4.82 8.90
C ARG A 27 4.60 4.80 7.44
N ILE A 28 5.49 4.44 6.52
CA ILE A 28 5.17 4.33 5.09
C ILE A 28 4.13 3.22 4.88
N VAL A 29 4.37 2.02 5.42
CA VAL A 29 3.46 0.88 5.32
C VAL A 29 2.12 1.20 5.97
N GLY A 30 2.11 1.77 7.17
CA GLY A 30 0.87 2.18 7.85
C GLY A 30 0.05 3.16 7.04
N ARG A 31 0.69 4.10 6.33
CA ARG A 31 -0.02 5.00 5.43
C ARG A 31 -0.61 4.27 4.23
N ILE A 32 0.16 3.39 3.58
CA ILE A 32 -0.33 2.59 2.43
C ILE A 32 -1.54 1.75 2.84
N VAL A 33 -1.48 1.04 3.97
CA VAL A 33 -2.61 0.23 4.45
C VAL A 33 -3.83 1.10 4.74
N ALA A 34 -3.64 2.28 5.35
CA ALA A 34 -4.72 3.22 5.60
C ALA A 34 -5.39 3.71 4.30
N ASP A 35 -4.60 4.03 3.28
CA ASP A 35 -5.11 4.46 1.98
C ASP A 35 -5.84 3.32 1.25
N ILE A 36 -5.37 2.06 1.36
CA ILE A 36 -6.12 0.89 0.84
C ILE A 36 -7.49 0.76 1.52
N CYS A 37 -7.54 0.84 2.85
CA CYS A 37 -8.82 0.79 3.58
C CYS A 37 -9.76 1.93 3.13
N ARG A 38 -9.21 3.13 2.89
CA ARG A 38 -10.00 4.24 2.35
C ARG A 38 -10.54 3.94 0.97
N THR A 39 -9.72 3.40 0.07
CA THR A 39 -10.17 3.01 -1.27
C THR A 39 -11.29 1.98 -1.21
N VAL A 40 -11.20 1.00 -0.30
CA VAL A 40 -12.27 0.01 -0.10
C VAL A 40 -13.57 0.69 0.33
N GLU A 41 -13.52 1.60 1.31
CA GLU A 41 -14.69 2.38 1.77
C GLU A 41 -15.24 3.31 0.67
N GLU A 42 -14.37 4.01 -0.05
CA GLU A 42 -14.73 5.06 -1.01
C GLU A 42 -15.39 4.50 -2.27
N PHE A 43 -14.94 3.33 -2.74
CA PHE A 43 -15.46 2.70 -3.95
C PHE A 43 -16.47 1.57 -3.66
N ASP A 44 -16.86 1.38 -2.40
CA ASP A 44 -17.71 0.26 -1.96
C ASP A 44 -17.23 -1.10 -2.51
N VAL A 45 -15.91 -1.33 -2.37
CA VAL A 45 -15.24 -2.48 -3.00
C VAL A 45 -15.78 -3.78 -2.43
N THR A 46 -16.25 -4.66 -3.31
CA THR A 46 -16.74 -5.97 -2.92
C THR A 46 -15.58 -6.93 -2.59
N PRO A 47 -15.82 -7.99 -1.79
CA PRO A 47 -14.81 -9.01 -1.52
C PRO A 47 -14.23 -9.65 -2.79
N SER A 48 -15.07 -9.86 -3.81
CA SER A 48 -14.65 -10.46 -5.09
C SER A 48 -13.69 -9.55 -5.86
N GLU A 49 -13.96 -8.24 -5.91
CA GLU A 49 -13.07 -7.26 -6.54
C GLU A 49 -11.75 -7.16 -5.80
N PHE A 50 -11.80 -7.14 -4.46
CA PHE A 50 -10.60 -7.12 -3.64
C PHE A 50 -9.70 -8.33 -3.91
N TRP A 51 -10.25 -9.55 -3.89
CA TRP A 51 -9.48 -10.76 -4.17
C TRP A 51 -8.99 -10.84 -5.61
N THR A 52 -9.72 -10.27 -6.56
CA THR A 52 -9.27 -10.13 -7.95
C THR A 52 -8.03 -9.23 -8.02
N ALA A 53 -8.03 -8.09 -7.33
CA ALA A 53 -6.87 -7.19 -7.27
C ALA A 53 -5.66 -7.85 -6.59
N VAL A 54 -5.86 -8.58 -5.49
CA VAL A 54 -4.79 -9.35 -4.83
C VAL A 54 -4.22 -10.43 -5.77
N GLY A 55 -5.08 -11.13 -6.50
CA GLY A 55 -4.68 -12.12 -7.50
C GLY A 55 -3.89 -11.51 -8.66
N TYR A 56 -4.21 -10.29 -9.08
CA TYR A 56 -3.41 -9.55 -10.05
C TYR A 56 -2.01 -9.24 -9.53
N LEU A 57 -1.88 -8.69 -8.31
CA LEU A 57 -0.58 -8.42 -7.68
C LEU A 57 0.26 -9.70 -7.51
N THR A 58 -0.38 -10.82 -7.16
CA THR A 58 0.29 -12.11 -6.98
C THR A 58 0.88 -12.61 -8.29
N ARG A 59 0.10 -12.62 -9.38
CA ARG A 59 0.56 -13.05 -10.71
C ARG A 59 1.72 -12.21 -11.20
N LEU A 60 1.66 -10.91 -10.97
CA LEU A 60 2.71 -9.97 -11.32
C LEU A 60 4.00 -10.21 -10.53
N GLY A 61 3.90 -10.54 -9.25
CA GLY A 61 5.03 -10.99 -8.44
C GLY A 61 5.62 -12.30 -8.95
N GLN A 62 4.78 -13.28 -9.30
CA GLN A 62 5.21 -14.58 -9.84
C GLN A 62 5.88 -14.47 -11.21
N ALA A 63 5.44 -13.52 -12.05
CA ALA A 63 6.05 -13.24 -13.34
C ALA A 63 7.34 -12.43 -13.24
N ASN A 64 7.71 -11.96 -12.03
CA ASN A 64 8.83 -11.05 -11.78
C ASN A 64 8.71 -9.72 -12.57
N GLU A 65 7.46 -9.28 -12.82
CA GLU A 65 7.14 -8.11 -13.66
C GLU A 65 6.89 -6.84 -12.83
N GLY A 66 7.21 -6.86 -11.54
CA GLY A 66 7.04 -5.71 -10.64
C GLY A 66 7.71 -4.44 -11.16
N GLY A 67 8.93 -4.55 -11.68
CA GLY A 67 9.65 -3.42 -12.28
C GLY A 67 8.98 -2.88 -13.54
N LEU A 68 8.44 -3.76 -14.39
CA LEU A 68 7.74 -3.38 -15.63
C LEU A 68 6.42 -2.67 -15.32
N LEU A 69 5.70 -3.09 -14.29
CA LEU A 69 4.49 -2.38 -13.85
C LEU A 69 4.81 -1.00 -13.30
N VAL A 70 5.82 -0.87 -12.44
CA VAL A 70 6.24 0.42 -11.88
C VAL A 70 6.63 1.40 -12.98
N ALA A 71 7.31 0.92 -14.02
CA ALA A 71 7.61 1.69 -15.22
C ALA A 71 6.33 2.03 -16.01
N GLY A 72 5.48 1.03 -16.30
CA GLY A 72 4.28 1.16 -17.12
C GLY A 72 3.18 2.03 -16.50
N LEU A 73 3.08 2.08 -15.17
CA LEU A 73 2.17 2.97 -14.44
C LEU A 73 2.73 4.40 -14.26
N GLY A 74 3.93 4.67 -14.77
CA GLY A 74 4.59 5.99 -14.62
C GLY A 74 5.12 6.27 -13.21
N ILE A 75 5.04 5.32 -12.29
CA ILE A 75 5.53 5.46 -10.90
C ILE A 75 7.05 5.65 -10.90
N GLU A 76 7.78 4.97 -11.79
CA GLU A 76 9.22 5.18 -11.95
C GLU A 76 9.54 6.63 -12.30
N HIS A 77 8.79 7.23 -13.22
CA HIS A 77 8.97 8.62 -13.61
C HIS A 77 8.66 9.59 -12.46
N PHE A 78 7.58 9.32 -11.71
CA PHE A 78 7.23 10.08 -10.51
C PHE A 78 8.34 10.04 -9.45
N LEU A 79 8.88 8.85 -9.15
CA LEU A 79 9.99 8.67 -8.20
C LEU A 79 11.26 9.39 -8.66
N ARG A 80 11.61 9.29 -9.95
CA ARG A 80 12.78 9.96 -10.52
C ARG A 80 12.63 11.49 -10.51
N GLY A 81 11.46 12.01 -10.83
CA GLY A 81 11.15 13.44 -10.77
C GLY A 81 11.19 13.98 -9.35
N PHE A 82 10.70 13.21 -8.38
CA PHE A 82 10.79 13.52 -6.96
C PHE A 82 12.24 13.61 -6.47
N LEU A 83 13.10 12.67 -6.88
CA LEU A 83 14.52 12.65 -6.49
C LEU A 83 15.38 13.74 -7.16
N ARG A 84 14.94 14.34 -8.27
CA ARG A 84 15.63 15.47 -8.94
C ARG A 84 15.22 16.86 -8.41
N ARG A 85 14.29 16.91 -7.46
CA ARG A 85 13.82 18.16 -6.81
C ARG A 85 14.71 18.53 -5.59
N PHE A 86 15.73 17.73 -5.29
CA PHE A 86 16.74 17.93 -4.25
C PHE A 86 18.12 17.68 -4.86
#